data_AF-A0A1G3YFZ2-F1
#
_entry.id   AF-A0A1G3YFZ2-F1
#
_cell.length_a   1.000
_cell.length_b   1.000
_cell.length_c   1.000
_cell.angle_alpha   90.00
_cell.angle_beta   90.00
_cell.angle_gamma   90.00
#
_symmetry.space_group_name_H-M   'P 1'
#
loop_
_entity.id
_entity.type
_entity.pdbx_description
1 polymer ?
#
loop_
_entity_poly.entity_id
_entity_poly.type
_entity_poly.pdbx_seq_one_letter_code
_entity_poly.pdbx_strand_id
1 'polypeptide(L)'
;MRAGITALLLLFVSASVFAQNSLLDNPNYRRSLDLQRQAKSAYDSGDFLKSAEQSKEAEVLSRTARAEAETQLQRWTANSWKNRAAARIAFGERVDAAGRYPEVWPPAQEAYAQAVADYDAERFDSSIAASRKVVELLTGIAAAPAPEKPPAAQVVEPAPVPAAEPASPVLPEFYTVRLIVERRDCFWNIAGYPFVYGDPTKWPILYEANKDRIPDSGNPHLILPGEVFVIPSIRGESRSGTWSE
;
A
#
# COMPACT_ATOMS: atom_id res chain seq x y z
N MET A 1 -54.33 -16.93 12.00
CA MET A 1 -53.39 -16.96 10.86
C MET A 1 -52.97 -15.53 10.55
N ARG A 2 -51.72 -15.17 10.81
CA ARG A 2 -51.10 -13.91 10.35
C ARG A 2 -49.76 -14.30 9.74
N ALA A 3 -49.65 -14.16 8.42
CA ALA A 3 -48.42 -14.37 7.67
C ALA A 3 -48.20 -13.14 6.80
N GLY A 4 -46.95 -12.66 6.74
CA GLY A 4 -46.52 -11.63 5.80
C GLY A 4 -45.53 -10.63 6.38
N ILE A 5 -44.32 -11.08 6.70
CA ILE A 5 -43.13 -10.21 6.77
C ILE A 5 -42.27 -10.60 5.57
N THR A 6 -42.23 -9.76 4.55
CA THR A 6 -41.29 -9.92 3.44
C THR A 6 -40.19 -8.88 3.62
N ALA A 7 -39.09 -9.31 4.22
CA ALA A 7 -37.87 -8.54 4.32
C ALA A 7 -37.23 -8.43 2.92
N LEU A 8 -37.07 -7.20 2.43
CA LEU A 8 -36.34 -6.92 1.19
C LEU A 8 -34.84 -6.99 1.48
N LEU A 9 -34.16 -7.98 0.89
CA LEU A 9 -32.72 -8.20 0.99
C LEU A 9 -31.92 -6.97 0.52
N LEU A 10 -31.17 -6.38 1.43
CA LEU A 10 -30.05 -5.48 1.13
C LEU A 10 -28.88 -6.31 0.62
N LEU A 11 -28.63 -6.25 -0.68
CA LEU A 11 -27.48 -6.85 -1.35
C LEU A 11 -26.26 -5.96 -1.08
N PHE A 12 -25.56 -6.21 0.03
CA PHE A 12 -24.25 -5.62 0.30
C PHE A 12 -23.24 -6.24 -0.68
N VAL A 13 -22.96 -5.54 -1.79
CA VAL A 13 -21.75 -5.81 -2.57
C VAL A 13 -20.58 -5.26 -1.75
N SER A 14 -19.97 -6.14 -0.95
CA SER A 14 -18.71 -5.87 -0.26
C SER A 14 -17.58 -5.82 -1.29
N ALA A 15 -17.47 -4.72 -2.03
CA ALA A 15 -16.27 -4.39 -2.77
C ALA A 15 -15.20 -3.97 -1.77
N SER A 16 -14.21 -4.84 -1.62
CA SER A 16 -13.05 -4.83 -0.72
C SER A 16 -12.54 -3.45 -0.30
N VAL A 17 -12.45 -3.25 1.02
CA VAL A 17 -11.86 -2.08 1.72
C VAL A 17 -10.47 -1.69 1.20
N PHE A 18 -9.73 -2.61 0.56
CA PHE A 18 -8.41 -2.41 -0.03
C PHE A 18 -8.33 -1.37 -1.15
N ALA A 19 -9.36 -1.29 -2.03
CA ALA A 19 -9.36 -0.31 -3.12
C ALA A 19 -9.68 1.11 -2.63
N GLN A 20 -10.31 1.24 -1.46
CA GLN A 20 -10.78 2.52 -0.94
C GLN A 20 -9.64 3.36 -0.35
N ASN A 21 -8.64 2.74 0.29
CA ASN A 21 -7.56 3.48 0.96
C ASN A 21 -6.57 4.19 0.03
N SER A 22 -6.13 3.56 -1.06
CA SER A 22 -5.26 4.22 -2.08
C SER A 22 -5.99 5.37 -2.79
N LEU A 23 -7.31 5.24 -2.96
CA LEU A 23 -8.12 6.30 -3.55
C LEU A 23 -8.30 7.48 -2.58
N LEU A 24 -8.35 7.27 -1.26
CA LEU A 24 -8.55 8.34 -0.28
C LEU A 24 -7.41 9.37 -0.24
N ASP A 25 -6.18 8.97 -0.59
CA ASP A 25 -5.07 9.92 -0.73
C ASP A 25 -5.20 10.78 -2.00
N ASN A 26 -5.93 10.30 -3.00
CA ASN A 26 -6.16 11.02 -4.25
C ASN A 26 -7.13 12.21 -4.03
N PRO A 27 -6.73 13.46 -4.35
CA PRO A 27 -7.57 14.64 -4.16
C PRO A 27 -8.86 14.61 -4.97
N ASN A 28 -8.85 14.00 -6.17
CA ASN A 28 -10.04 13.84 -7.00
C ASN A 28 -11.07 12.91 -6.34
N TYR A 29 -10.62 11.83 -5.69
CA TYR A 29 -11.52 10.95 -4.97
C TYR A 29 -12.15 11.63 -3.76
N ARG A 30 -11.35 12.34 -2.94
CA ARG A 30 -11.86 13.13 -1.81
C ARG A 30 -12.91 14.14 -2.26
N ARG A 31 -12.61 14.89 -3.32
CA ARG A 31 -13.54 15.83 -3.93
C ARG A 31 -14.81 15.15 -4.44
N SER A 32 -14.71 13.95 -5.02
CA SER A 32 -15.88 13.17 -5.46
C SER A 32 -16.81 12.82 -4.29
N LEU A 33 -16.26 12.47 -3.13
CA LEU A 33 -17.04 12.17 -1.93
C LEU A 33 -17.73 13.43 -1.38
N ASP A 34 -17.06 14.58 -1.41
CA ASP A 34 -17.64 15.86 -1.01
C ASP A 34 -18.84 16.24 -1.89
N LEU A 35 -18.71 16.06 -3.20
CA LEU A 35 -19.77 16.32 -4.16
C LEU A 35 -20.93 15.35 -3.99
N GLN A 36 -20.68 14.08 -3.67
CA GLN A 36 -21.75 13.13 -3.32
C GLN A 36 -22.53 13.56 -2.07
N ARG A 37 -21.83 14.06 -1.03
CA ARG A 37 -22.47 14.60 0.18
C ARG A 37 -23.32 15.84 -0.14
N GLN A 38 -22.80 16.74 -0.95
CA GLN A 38 -23.54 17.94 -1.38
C GLN A 38 -24.74 17.58 -2.25
N ALA A 39 -24.58 16.65 -3.19
CA ALA A 39 -25.64 16.19 -4.08
C ALA A 39 -26.80 15.57 -3.29
N LYS A 40 -26.47 14.81 -2.23
CA LYS A 40 -27.46 14.29 -1.30
C LYS A 40 -28.19 15.41 -0.55
N SER A 41 -27.46 16.38 -0.01
CA SER A 41 -28.07 17.52 0.68
C SER A 41 -28.97 18.35 -0.25
N ALA A 42 -28.57 18.54 -1.50
CA ALA A 42 -29.36 19.25 -2.51
C ALA A 42 -30.65 18.47 -2.83
N TYR A 43 -30.54 17.14 -3.01
CA TYR A 43 -31.69 16.26 -3.21
C TYR A 43 -32.69 16.33 -2.04
N ASP A 44 -32.19 16.20 -0.81
CA ASP A 44 -33.01 16.22 0.41
C ASP A 44 -33.71 17.60 0.59
N SER A 45 -33.12 18.68 0.06
CA SER A 45 -33.73 20.03 0.05
C SER A 45 -34.68 20.30 -1.12
N GLY A 46 -34.84 19.35 -2.06
CA GLY A 46 -35.67 19.50 -3.26
C GLY A 46 -35.01 20.22 -4.44
N ASP A 47 -33.73 20.58 -4.32
CA ASP A 47 -32.93 21.16 -5.41
C ASP A 47 -32.36 20.04 -6.31
N PHE A 48 -33.24 19.44 -7.11
CA PHE A 48 -32.89 18.30 -7.96
C PHE A 48 -31.91 18.64 -9.08
N LEU A 49 -31.93 19.88 -9.59
CA LEU A 49 -30.99 20.31 -10.64
C LEU A 49 -29.56 20.33 -10.10
N LYS A 50 -29.36 20.96 -8.94
CA LYS A 50 -28.06 21.00 -8.28
C LYS A 50 -27.57 19.62 -7.87
N SER A 51 -28.47 18.77 -7.37
CA SER A 51 -28.14 17.38 -7.05
C SER A 51 -27.65 16.59 -8.27
N ALA A 52 -28.32 16.76 -9.43
CA ALA A 52 -27.92 16.10 -10.67
C ALA A 52 -26.55 16.58 -11.18
N GLU A 53 -26.30 17.89 -11.13
CA GLU A 53 -25.01 18.47 -11.52
C GLU A 53 -23.85 17.97 -10.65
N GLN A 54 -24.01 18.03 -9.33
CA GLN A 54 -22.98 17.58 -8.37
C GLN A 54 -22.73 16.07 -8.46
N SER A 55 -23.77 15.27 -8.71
CA SER A 55 -23.63 13.84 -8.94
C SER A 55 -22.81 13.53 -10.19
N LYS A 56 -23.02 14.29 -11.28
CA LYS A 56 -22.26 14.15 -12.52
C LYS A 56 -20.79 14.53 -12.33
N GLU A 57 -20.51 15.63 -11.62
CA GLU A 57 -19.14 16.05 -11.30
C GLU A 57 -18.42 15.00 -10.43
N ALA A 58 -19.11 14.47 -9.41
CA ALA A 58 -18.58 13.40 -8.57
C ALA A 58 -18.21 12.14 -9.37
N GLU A 59 -19.05 11.76 -10.33
CA GLU A 59 -18.78 10.61 -11.19
C GLU A 59 -17.50 10.81 -12.02
N VAL A 60 -17.34 11.97 -12.64
CA VAL A 60 -16.14 12.30 -13.43
C VAL A 60 -14.88 12.22 -12.56
N LEU A 61 -14.89 12.87 -11.40
CA LEU A 61 -13.74 12.86 -10.49
C LEU A 61 -13.43 11.46 -9.94
N SER A 62 -14.45 10.67 -9.64
CA SER A 62 -14.28 9.28 -9.21
C SER A 62 -13.63 8.42 -10.30
N ARG A 63 -13.99 8.61 -11.57
CA ARG A 63 -13.35 7.93 -12.70
C ARG A 63 -11.88 8.35 -12.87
N THR A 64 -11.61 9.65 -12.81
CA THR A 64 -10.24 10.19 -12.88
C THR A 64 -9.35 9.63 -11.77
N ALA A 65 -9.84 9.67 -10.52
CA ALA A 65 -9.09 9.18 -9.38
C ALA A 65 -8.71 7.70 -9.51
N ARG A 66 -9.62 6.87 -10.05
CA ARG A 66 -9.34 5.45 -10.32
C ARG A 66 -8.24 5.27 -11.36
N ALA A 67 -8.31 5.98 -12.48
CA ALA A 67 -7.31 5.90 -13.54
C ALA A 67 -5.91 6.34 -13.06
N GLU A 68 -5.85 7.41 -12.26
CA GLU A 68 -4.60 7.87 -11.66
C GLU A 68 -4.04 6.85 -10.65
N ALA A 69 -4.88 6.28 -9.80
CA ALA A 69 -4.48 5.27 -8.83
C ALA A 69 -3.97 3.98 -9.51
N GLU A 70 -4.62 3.56 -10.59
CA GLU A 70 -4.19 2.42 -11.42
C GLU A 70 -2.81 2.68 -12.03
N THR A 71 -2.59 3.87 -12.60
CA THR A 71 -1.29 4.26 -13.17
C THR A 71 -0.19 4.25 -12.11
N GLN A 72 -0.46 4.79 -10.93
CA GLN A 72 0.50 4.81 -9.83
C GLN A 72 0.81 3.42 -9.29
N LEU A 73 -0.19 2.54 -9.23
CA LEU A 73 0.00 1.13 -8.89
C LEU A 73 0.88 0.41 -9.91
N GLN A 74 0.66 0.64 -11.21
CA GLN A 74 1.49 0.08 -12.28
C GLN A 74 2.94 0.54 -12.16
N ARG A 75 3.17 1.84 -11.98
CA ARG A 75 4.50 2.42 -11.77
C ARG A 75 5.21 1.80 -10.56
N TRP A 76 4.52 1.72 -9.42
CA TRP A 76 5.07 1.13 -8.20
C TRP A 76 5.41 -0.35 -8.40
N THR A 77 4.50 -1.11 -9.03
CA THR A 77 4.69 -2.54 -9.31
C THR A 77 5.88 -2.76 -10.25
N ALA A 78 5.98 -1.97 -11.31
CA ALA A 78 7.11 -2.01 -12.25
C ALA A 78 8.44 -1.71 -11.56
N ASN A 79 8.49 -0.68 -10.71
CA ASN A 79 9.71 -0.35 -9.96
C ASN A 79 10.13 -1.49 -9.01
N SER A 80 9.16 -2.08 -8.30
CA SER A 80 9.40 -3.21 -7.39
C SER A 80 9.97 -4.43 -8.12
N TRP A 81 9.38 -4.80 -9.26
CA TRP A 81 9.88 -5.91 -10.09
C TRP A 81 11.25 -5.60 -10.71
N LYS A 82 11.46 -4.37 -11.19
CA LYS A 82 12.74 -3.92 -11.74
C LYS A 82 13.85 -4.01 -10.70
N ASN A 83 13.60 -3.60 -9.46
CA ASN A 83 14.58 -3.69 -8.37
C ASN A 83 14.91 -5.15 -8.02
N ARG A 84 13.92 -6.05 -8.07
CA ARG A 84 14.16 -7.49 -7.92
C ARG A 84 15.03 -8.05 -9.05
N ALA A 85 14.75 -7.68 -10.29
CA ALA A 85 15.55 -8.06 -11.45
C ALA A 85 17.00 -7.54 -11.32
N ALA A 86 17.17 -6.27 -10.92
CA ALA A 86 18.48 -5.66 -10.68
C ALA A 86 19.31 -6.46 -9.66
N ALA A 87 18.69 -6.88 -8.55
CA ALA A 87 19.36 -7.68 -7.54
C ALA A 87 19.82 -9.05 -8.06
N ARG A 88 19.05 -9.67 -8.98
CA ARG A 88 19.44 -10.94 -9.62
C ARG A 88 20.61 -10.75 -10.58
N ILE A 89 20.65 -9.67 -11.34
CA ILE A 89 21.78 -9.31 -12.20
C ILE A 89 23.03 -9.08 -11.33
N ALA A 90 22.97 -8.21 -10.32
CA ALA A 90 24.11 -7.95 -9.44
C ALA A 90 24.63 -9.21 -8.72
N PHE A 91 23.75 -10.17 -8.41
CA PHE A 91 24.18 -11.46 -7.90
C PHE A 91 24.86 -12.33 -8.95
N GLY A 92 24.29 -12.43 -10.15
CA GLY A 92 24.89 -13.17 -11.26
C GLY A 92 26.31 -12.70 -11.58
N GLU A 93 26.54 -11.39 -11.56
CA GLU A 93 27.87 -10.81 -11.72
C GLU A 93 28.86 -11.27 -10.63
N ARG A 94 28.43 -11.27 -9.36
CA ARG A 94 29.26 -11.74 -8.23
C ARG A 94 29.65 -13.21 -8.32
N VAL A 95 28.79 -14.05 -8.89
CA VAL A 95 29.04 -15.50 -9.00
C VAL A 95 29.62 -15.92 -10.35
N ASP A 96 30.04 -14.96 -11.17
CA ASP A 96 30.52 -15.20 -12.54
C ASP A 96 29.51 -16.02 -13.37
N ALA A 97 28.26 -15.55 -13.39
CA ALA A 97 27.20 -16.18 -14.16
C ALA A 97 27.48 -16.17 -15.67
N ALA A 98 28.28 -15.21 -16.15
CA ALA A 98 28.73 -15.17 -17.54
C ALA A 98 29.53 -16.42 -17.92
N GLY A 99 30.48 -16.83 -17.06
CA GLY A 99 31.25 -18.06 -17.27
C GLY A 99 30.47 -19.34 -16.96
N ARG A 100 29.64 -19.33 -15.91
CA ARG A 100 28.96 -20.55 -15.42
C ARG A 100 27.65 -20.88 -16.16
N TYR A 101 26.96 -19.86 -16.68
CA TYR A 101 25.65 -19.97 -17.30
C TYR A 101 25.58 -19.17 -18.61
N PRO A 102 26.46 -19.44 -19.60
CA PRO A 102 26.58 -18.63 -20.82
C PRO A 102 25.31 -18.62 -21.69
N GLU A 103 24.46 -19.65 -21.58
CA GLU A 103 23.19 -19.74 -22.32
C GLU A 103 22.08 -18.88 -21.71
N VAL A 104 22.15 -18.60 -20.40
CA VAL A 104 21.06 -17.95 -19.64
C VAL A 104 21.41 -16.50 -19.33
N TRP A 105 22.69 -16.21 -19.14
CA TRP A 105 23.17 -14.90 -18.67
C TRP A 105 22.93 -13.75 -19.67
N PRO A 106 23.30 -13.85 -20.96
CA PRO A 106 23.05 -12.78 -21.92
C PRO A 106 21.55 -12.45 -22.12
N PRO A 107 20.64 -13.43 -22.29
CA PRO A 107 19.20 -13.15 -22.36
C PRO A 107 18.63 -12.48 -21.10
N ALA A 108 19.20 -12.75 -19.92
CA ALA A 108 18.78 -12.09 -18.69
C ALA A 108 19.25 -10.63 -18.64
N GLN A 109 20.46 -10.33 -19.09
CA GLN A 109 20.95 -8.95 -19.18
C GLN A 109 20.14 -8.14 -20.20
N GLU A 110 19.81 -8.72 -21.36
CA GLU A 110 18.96 -8.10 -22.37
C GLU A 110 17.55 -7.80 -21.82
N ALA A 111 16.94 -8.78 -21.14
CA ALA A 111 15.64 -8.60 -20.50
C ALA A 111 15.67 -7.51 -19.41
N TYR A 112 16.77 -7.39 -18.66
CA TYR A 112 16.92 -6.32 -17.67
C TYR A 112 17.07 -4.94 -18.33
N ALA A 113 17.87 -4.83 -19.39
CA ALA A 113 18.01 -3.60 -20.15
C ALA A 113 16.66 -3.14 -20.74
N GLN A 114 15.88 -4.08 -21.27
CA GLN A 114 14.52 -3.81 -21.72
C GLN A 114 13.61 -3.35 -20.57
N ALA A 115 13.68 -4.00 -19.41
CA ALA A 115 12.88 -3.59 -18.25
C ALA A 115 13.16 -2.15 -17.79
N VAL A 116 14.42 -1.71 -17.83
CA VAL A 116 14.83 -0.33 -17.53
C VAL A 116 14.29 0.62 -18.60
N ALA A 117 14.53 0.33 -19.88
CA ALA A 117 14.06 1.18 -20.98
C ALA A 117 12.53 1.32 -21.03
N ASP A 118 11.80 0.25 -20.74
CA ASP A 118 10.34 0.26 -20.67
C ASP A 118 9.84 1.04 -19.44
N TYR A 119 10.54 0.96 -18.30
CA TYR A 119 10.20 1.75 -17.11
C TYR A 119 10.37 3.25 -17.36
N ASP A 120 11.51 3.64 -17.94
CA ASP A 120 11.85 5.04 -18.23
C ASP A 120 10.93 5.63 -19.31
N ALA A 121 10.42 4.79 -20.21
CA ALA A 121 9.41 5.15 -21.20
C ALA A 121 7.95 5.06 -20.67
N GLU A 122 7.75 4.88 -19.36
CA GLU A 122 6.44 4.71 -18.69
C GLU A 122 5.58 3.55 -19.22
N ARG A 123 6.19 2.58 -19.91
CA ARG A 123 5.57 1.34 -20.37
C ARG A 123 5.62 0.29 -19.26
N PHE A 124 4.94 0.58 -18.14
CA PHE A 124 5.06 -0.17 -16.89
C PHE A 124 4.72 -1.66 -17.02
N ASP A 125 3.70 -2.04 -17.78
CA ASP A 125 3.35 -3.45 -17.99
C ASP A 125 4.46 -4.22 -18.71
N SER A 126 5.07 -3.61 -19.74
CA SER A 126 6.23 -4.18 -20.46
C SER A 126 7.44 -4.28 -19.54
N SER A 127 7.68 -3.27 -18.70
CA SER A 127 8.75 -3.29 -17.69
C SER A 127 8.56 -4.42 -16.67
N ILE A 128 7.33 -4.66 -16.20
CA ILE A 128 6.99 -5.77 -15.29
C ILE A 128 7.28 -7.11 -15.98
N ALA A 129 6.84 -7.29 -17.22
CA ALA A 129 7.04 -8.53 -17.97
C ALA A 129 8.53 -8.82 -18.18
N ALA A 130 9.30 -7.83 -18.62
CA ALA A 130 10.75 -7.95 -18.81
C ALA A 130 11.48 -8.23 -17.48
N SER A 131 11.11 -7.54 -16.40
CA SER A 131 11.65 -7.77 -15.06
C SER A 131 11.38 -9.19 -14.54
N ARG A 132 10.18 -9.72 -14.77
CA ARG A 132 9.82 -11.11 -14.42
C ARG A 132 10.65 -12.12 -15.20
N LYS A 133 10.86 -11.88 -16.50
CA LYS A 133 11.72 -12.71 -17.34
C LYS A 133 13.15 -12.81 -16.78
N VAL A 134 13.72 -11.70 -16.28
CA VAL A 134 15.03 -11.72 -15.59
C VAL A 134 15.00 -12.64 -14.37
N VAL A 135 13.98 -12.50 -13.51
CA VAL A 135 13.85 -13.31 -12.31
C VAL A 135 13.72 -14.79 -12.66
N GLU A 136 12.91 -15.12 -13.67
CA GLU A 136 12.68 -16.48 -14.17
C GLU A 136 13.98 -17.11 -14.70
N LEU A 137 14.65 -16.45 -15.64
CA LEU A 137 15.92 -16.91 -16.21
C LEU A 137 16.97 -17.17 -15.12
N LEU A 138 17.05 -16.29 -14.12
CA LEU A 138 18.05 -16.37 -13.06
C LEU A 138 17.57 -17.12 -11.82
N THR A 139 16.47 -17.87 -11.87
CA THR A 139 15.96 -18.65 -10.73
C THR A 139 16.84 -19.84 -10.37
N GLY A 140 17.52 -20.46 -11.35
CA GLY A 140 18.39 -21.62 -11.12
C GLY A 140 19.82 -21.30 -10.69
N ILE A 141 20.23 -20.03 -10.74
CA ILE A 141 21.55 -19.59 -10.23
C ILE A 141 21.42 -19.55 -8.70
N ALA A 142 22.09 -20.48 -8.01
CA ALA A 142 21.98 -20.73 -6.56
C ALA A 142 21.68 -19.46 -5.77
N ALA A 143 20.55 -19.42 -5.07
CA ALA A 143 19.84 -18.22 -4.68
C ALA A 143 20.72 -17.07 -4.14
N ALA A 144 20.68 -15.93 -4.84
CA ALA A 144 20.97 -14.67 -4.21
C ALA A 144 20.06 -14.50 -2.99
N PRO A 145 20.56 -14.15 -1.80
CA PRO A 145 19.69 -13.53 -0.82
C PRO A 145 19.05 -12.30 -1.48
N ALA A 146 17.74 -12.10 -1.28
CA ALA A 146 17.11 -10.81 -1.53
C ALA A 146 18.03 -9.71 -0.95
N PRO A 147 18.24 -8.57 -1.62
CA PRO A 147 19.27 -7.61 -1.23
C PRO A 147 19.20 -7.37 0.27
N GLU A 148 20.22 -7.86 1.00
CA GLU A 148 20.40 -7.51 2.39
C GLU A 148 20.58 -6.00 2.43
N LYS A 149 19.80 -5.38 3.31
CA LYS A 149 19.77 -3.95 3.57
C LYS A 149 21.21 -3.41 3.66
N PRO A 150 21.60 -2.36 2.90
CA PRO A 150 22.88 -1.70 3.12
C PRO A 150 23.00 -1.30 4.60
N PRO A 151 24.18 -1.46 5.24
CA PRO A 151 24.38 -0.99 6.61
C PRO A 151 24.04 0.50 6.66
N ALA A 152 23.22 0.84 7.65
CA ALA A 152 22.74 2.19 7.88
C ALA A 152 23.90 3.18 7.88
N ALA A 153 24.00 3.98 6.82
CA ALA A 153 24.78 5.21 6.86
C ALA A 153 24.05 6.13 7.84
N GLN A 154 24.68 6.34 9.00
CA GLN A 154 24.24 7.29 10.01
C GLN A 154 24.22 8.68 9.39
N VAL A 155 23.03 9.27 9.25
CA VAL A 155 22.89 10.70 8.98
C VAL A 155 22.44 11.34 10.28
N VAL A 156 23.29 12.25 10.74
CA VAL A 156 23.23 13.01 11.97
C VAL A 156 22.00 13.93 11.97
N GLU A 157 21.27 13.88 13.08
CA GLU A 157 20.15 14.74 13.46
C GLU A 157 20.57 16.23 13.48
N PRO A 158 19.65 17.15 13.16
CA PRO A 158 19.52 18.31 14.02
C PRO A 158 18.08 18.46 14.54
N ALA A 159 17.98 18.50 15.87
CA ALA A 159 16.81 18.96 16.63
C ALA A 159 16.71 20.50 16.62
N PRO A 160 15.69 21.13 17.24
CA PRO A 160 14.24 20.92 17.13
C PRO A 160 13.52 22.26 16.79
N VAL A 161 12.26 22.20 16.34
CA VAL A 161 11.34 23.37 16.37
C VAL A 161 10.09 22.97 17.18
N PRO A 162 9.61 23.82 18.12
CA PRO A 162 8.83 23.36 19.26
C PRO A 162 7.31 23.36 19.06
N ALA A 163 6.69 22.37 19.71
CA ALA A 163 5.40 22.36 20.41
C ALA A 163 4.23 23.18 19.85
N ALA A 164 3.22 22.46 19.37
CA ALA A 164 1.81 22.81 19.56
C ALA A 164 1.00 21.55 19.89
N GLU A 165 0.55 21.44 21.13
CA GLU A 165 -0.50 20.55 21.63
C GLU A 165 -1.23 21.35 22.76
N PRO A 166 -2.53 21.12 23.05
CA PRO A 166 -3.04 19.77 23.28
C PRO A 166 -4.47 19.50 22.75
N ALA A 167 -4.67 18.29 22.23
CA ALA A 167 -5.96 17.63 22.24
C ALA A 167 -5.75 16.21 22.77
N SER A 168 -6.29 15.92 23.95
CA SER A 168 -6.19 14.62 24.64
C SER A 168 -6.40 13.46 23.66
N PRO A 169 -5.41 12.56 23.47
CA PRO A 169 -5.45 11.67 22.33
C PRO A 169 -6.38 10.52 22.64
N VAL A 170 -7.56 10.50 22.02
CA VAL A 170 -8.21 9.21 21.80
C VAL A 170 -7.23 8.42 20.92
N LEU A 171 -6.71 7.33 21.46
CA LEU A 171 -5.73 6.53 20.74
C LEU A 171 -6.38 5.98 19.47
N PRO A 172 -5.66 5.92 18.34
CA PRO A 172 -6.23 5.46 17.09
C PRO A 172 -6.58 3.97 17.16
N GLU A 173 -7.72 3.61 16.58
CA GLU A 173 -8.18 2.23 16.45
C GLU A 173 -7.52 1.53 15.25
N PHE A 174 -7.18 2.30 14.23
CA PHE A 174 -6.56 1.80 13.00
C PHE A 174 -5.25 2.53 12.69
N TYR A 175 -4.27 1.80 12.17
CA TYR A 175 -3.00 2.33 11.67
C TYR A 175 -2.81 1.97 10.21
N THR A 176 -2.55 2.97 9.36
CA THR A 176 -2.17 2.72 7.97
C THR A 176 -0.66 2.57 7.88
N VAL A 177 -0.18 1.40 7.45
CA VAL A 177 1.23 1.10 7.22
C VAL A 177 1.80 2.13 6.24
N ARG A 178 2.81 2.87 6.66
CA ARG A 178 3.42 3.93 5.88
C ARG A 178 4.60 3.40 5.07
N LEU A 179 4.80 4.00 3.89
CA LEU A 179 6.05 3.83 3.14
C LEU A 179 7.08 4.82 3.67
N ILE A 180 7.69 4.50 4.81
CA ILE A 180 8.80 5.28 5.37
C ILE A 180 10.10 4.68 4.86
N VAL A 181 10.86 5.41 4.03
CA VAL A 181 12.06 4.87 3.38
C VAL A 181 13.17 4.62 4.42
N GLU A 182 13.31 5.52 5.39
CA GLU A 182 14.36 5.45 6.42
C GLU A 182 14.01 4.45 7.53
N ARG A 183 12.71 4.33 7.86
CA ARG A 183 12.22 3.49 8.96
C ARG A 183 10.92 2.77 8.59
N ARG A 184 11.02 1.86 7.61
CA ARG A 184 9.89 1.07 7.11
C ARG A 184 9.06 0.54 8.27
N ASP A 185 7.76 0.70 8.13
CA ASP A 185 6.85 0.09 9.06
C ASP A 185 6.98 -1.44 8.97
N CYS A 186 7.01 -2.05 10.14
CA CYS A 186 6.92 -3.48 10.40
C CYS A 186 6.15 -3.60 11.73
N PHE A 187 5.56 -4.76 12.05
CA PHE A 187 4.77 -4.88 13.30
C PHE A 187 5.52 -4.40 14.53
N TRP A 188 6.86 -4.59 14.58
CA TRP A 188 7.73 -4.08 15.65
C TRP A 188 7.74 -2.55 15.73
N ASN A 189 8.03 -1.88 14.62
CA ASN A 189 8.06 -0.41 14.57
C ASN A 189 6.68 0.20 14.82
N ILE A 190 5.63 -0.46 14.31
CA ILE A 190 4.24 -0.01 14.50
C ILE A 190 3.84 -0.14 15.97
N ALA A 191 4.10 -1.28 16.62
CA ALA A 191 3.85 -1.46 18.05
C ALA A 191 4.65 -0.47 18.92
N GLY A 192 5.82 -0.04 18.45
CA GLY A 192 6.68 0.93 19.11
C GLY A 192 6.18 2.38 19.12
N TYR A 193 5.22 2.75 18.27
CA TYR A 193 4.69 4.11 18.29
C TYR A 193 3.98 4.41 19.62
N PRO A 194 4.22 5.58 20.26
CA PRO A 194 3.57 5.95 21.52
C PRO A 194 2.04 5.90 21.46
N PHE A 195 1.46 6.22 20.30
CA PHE A 195 0.01 6.18 20.05
C PHE A 195 -0.53 4.78 19.69
N VAL A 196 0.35 3.77 19.52
CA VAL A 196 -0.05 2.37 19.31
C VAL A 196 0.06 1.63 20.65
N TYR A 197 1.26 1.20 21.05
CA TYR A 197 1.50 0.60 22.37
C TYR A 197 2.66 1.24 23.15
N GLY A 198 3.49 2.05 22.48
CA GLY A 198 4.75 2.57 23.01
C GLY A 198 5.77 1.46 23.33
N ASP A 199 5.54 0.24 22.83
CA ASP A 199 6.30 -0.94 23.18
C ASP A 199 6.39 -1.89 21.97
N PRO A 200 7.55 -1.91 21.29
CA PRO A 200 7.75 -2.76 20.12
C PRO A 200 7.60 -4.26 20.39
N THR A 201 7.78 -4.71 21.64
CA THR A 201 7.64 -6.14 21.99
C THR A 201 6.20 -6.65 21.88
N LYS A 202 5.23 -5.74 21.76
CA LYS A 202 3.81 -6.05 21.61
C LYS A 202 3.39 -6.29 20.16
N TRP A 203 4.35 -6.31 19.23
CA TRP A 203 4.12 -6.66 17.84
C TRP A 203 3.36 -7.98 17.61
N PRO A 204 3.49 -9.06 18.42
CA PRO A 204 2.74 -10.29 18.17
C PRO A 204 1.24 -10.13 18.35
N ILE A 205 0.81 -9.23 19.26
CA ILE A 205 -0.60 -8.92 19.48
C ILE A 205 -1.16 -8.16 18.27
N LEU A 206 -0.38 -7.22 17.74
CA LEU A 206 -0.73 -6.49 16.53
C LEU A 206 -0.77 -7.43 15.31
N TYR A 207 0.18 -8.34 15.19
CA TYR A 207 0.22 -9.33 14.12
C TYR A 207 -0.95 -10.32 14.23
N GLU A 208 -1.21 -10.90 15.39
CA GLU A 208 -2.29 -11.89 15.54
C GLU A 208 -3.68 -11.30 15.19
N ALA A 209 -3.89 -10.02 15.49
CA ALA A 209 -5.12 -9.32 15.12
C ALA A 209 -5.23 -8.97 13.62
N ASN A 210 -4.11 -9.02 12.88
CA ASN A 210 -4.03 -8.55 11.49
C ASN A 210 -3.39 -9.55 10.52
N LYS A 211 -3.03 -10.76 10.96
CA LYS A 211 -2.35 -11.78 10.14
C LYS A 211 -3.19 -12.23 8.94
N ASP A 212 -4.50 -12.14 9.04
CA ASP A 212 -5.42 -12.43 7.93
C ASP A 212 -5.55 -11.27 6.94
N ARG A 213 -4.92 -10.12 7.24
CA ARG A 213 -4.95 -8.88 6.44
C ARG A 213 -3.65 -8.63 5.67
N ILE A 214 -2.62 -9.45 5.91
CA ILE A 214 -1.33 -9.37 5.23
C ILE A 214 -1.25 -10.43 4.11
N PRO A 215 -0.44 -10.23 3.05
CA PRO A 215 -0.39 -11.10 1.89
C PRO A 215 -0.02 -12.56 2.18
N ASP A 216 0.76 -12.79 3.23
CA ASP A 216 1.11 -14.13 3.70
C ASP A 216 0.92 -14.16 5.22
N SER A 217 -0.17 -14.77 5.65
CA SER A 217 -0.51 -14.88 7.06
C SER A 217 0.53 -15.68 7.86
N GLY A 218 1.35 -16.52 7.22
CA GLY A 218 2.47 -17.23 7.84
C GLY A 218 3.76 -16.41 7.94
N ASN A 219 3.80 -15.21 7.36
CA ASN A 219 4.98 -14.36 7.31
C ASN A 219 4.71 -12.95 7.87
N PRO A 220 4.94 -12.71 9.18
CA PRO A 220 4.74 -11.41 9.82
C PRO A 220 5.66 -10.31 9.27
N HIS A 221 6.68 -10.64 8.47
CA HIS A 221 7.56 -9.64 7.85
C HIS A 221 7.00 -9.08 6.55
N LEU A 222 5.98 -9.74 5.97
CA LEU A 222 5.38 -9.32 4.72
C LEU A 222 4.20 -8.38 4.99
N ILE A 223 4.52 -7.15 5.40
CA ILE A 223 3.55 -6.07 5.48
C ILE A 223 3.80 -5.05 4.37
N LEU A 224 2.73 -4.56 3.76
CA LEU A 224 2.77 -3.63 2.64
C LEU A 224 2.28 -2.24 3.06
N PRO A 225 2.91 -1.16 2.58
CA PRO A 225 2.38 0.19 2.74
C PRO A 225 0.93 0.30 2.25
N GLY A 226 0.11 1.00 3.01
CA GLY A 226 -1.34 1.14 2.79
C GLY A 226 -2.18 0.09 3.51
N GLU A 227 -1.57 -0.97 4.08
CA GLU A 227 -2.30 -1.93 4.91
C GLU A 227 -2.85 -1.25 6.16
N VAL A 228 -4.11 -1.54 6.47
CA VAL A 228 -4.76 -1.00 7.67
C VAL A 228 -4.76 -2.05 8.75
N PHE A 229 -4.02 -1.78 9.81
CA PHE A 229 -3.97 -2.64 10.99
C PHE A 229 -4.91 -2.15 12.06
N VAL A 230 -5.76 -3.05 12.55
CA VAL A 230 -6.52 -2.86 13.79
C VAL A 230 -5.52 -2.85 14.95
N ILE A 231 -5.67 -1.92 15.88
CA ILE A 231 -4.86 -1.87 17.11
C ILE A 231 -5.73 -2.34 18.29
N PRO A 232 -5.62 -3.62 18.70
CA PRO A 232 -6.32 -4.14 19.87
C PRO A 232 -6.10 -3.33 21.15
N SER A 233 -7.12 -3.22 21.99
CA SER A 233 -6.98 -2.70 23.36
C SER A 233 -6.24 -3.69 24.26
N ILE A 234 -5.15 -3.24 24.91
CA ILE A 234 -4.33 -4.09 25.79
C ILE A 234 -4.41 -3.69 27.27
N ARG A 235 -4.83 -2.45 27.59
CA ARG A 235 -5.01 -1.93 28.96
C ARG A 235 -6.45 -1.44 29.22
N GLY A 236 -7.40 -1.74 28.32
CA GLY A 236 -8.79 -1.29 28.42
C GLY A 236 -9.00 0.16 27.97
N GLU A 237 -8.03 0.74 27.26
CA GLU A 237 -8.12 2.06 26.66
C GLU A 237 -9.18 2.10 25.54
N SER A 238 -9.90 3.22 25.47
CA SER A 238 -10.82 3.52 24.36
C SER A 238 -10.01 3.99 23.15
N ARG A 239 -10.25 3.36 21.99
CA ARG A 239 -9.67 3.73 20.71
C ARG A 239 -10.76 4.14 19.72
N SER A 240 -10.50 5.15 18.89
CA SER A 240 -11.42 5.53 17.81
C SER A 240 -10.69 6.25 16.69
N GLY A 241 -11.14 6.06 15.45
CA GLY A 241 -10.57 6.73 14.27
C GLY A 241 -9.33 6.05 13.72
N THR A 242 -8.88 6.52 12.56
CA THR A 242 -7.70 6.01 11.86
C THR A 242 -6.58 7.03 12.00
N TRP A 243 -5.42 6.58 12.46
CA TRP A 243 -4.22 7.39 12.39
C TRP A 243 -3.68 7.37 10.97
N SER A 244 -3.67 8.53 10.34
CA SER A 244 -2.96 8.86 9.11
C SER A 244 -2.14 10.12 9.37
N GLU A 245 -0.94 10.19 8.80
CA GLU A 245 -0.11 11.40 8.81
C GLU A 245 -0.72 12.51 7.95
#